data_AF-A0AAN9FV12-F1
#
_entry.id   AF-A0AAN9FV12-F1
#
_cell.length_a   1.000
_cell.length_b   1.000
_cell.length_c   1.000
_cell.angle_alpha   90.00
_cell.angle_beta   90.00
_cell.angle_gamma   90.00
#
_symmetry.space_group_name_H-M   'P 1'
#
loop_
_entity.id
_entity.type
_entity.pdbx_description
1 polymer ?
#
loop_
_entity_poly.entity_id
_entity_poly.type
_entity_poly.pdbx_seq_one_letter_code
_entity_poly.pdbx_strand_id
1 'polypeptide(L)' 'MLEYTDSLVTVVIEGQAVVHRCKAYVHFKEEDFTPYPSVVNDNDLHLHVKRVGQLLLGSDNGHEYLH' A
#
# COMPACT_ATOMS: atom_id res chain seq x y z
N MET A 1 0.04 1.01 7.17
CA MET A 1 -1.21 0.56 6.52
C MET A 1 -1.25 -0.97 6.42
N LEU A 2 -0.16 -1.62 5.96
CA LEU A 2 -0.01 -3.09 5.94
C LEU A 2 -0.24 -3.76 7.30
N GLU A 3 0.37 -3.26 8.38
CA GLU A 3 0.17 -3.84 9.72
C GLU A 3 -1.29 -3.82 10.20
N TYR A 4 -2.05 -2.79 9.81
CA TYR A 4 -3.46 -2.68 10.17
C TYR A 4 -4.30 -3.70 9.40
N THR A 5 -4.01 -3.91 8.12
CA THR A 5 -4.71 -4.92 7.32
C THR A 5 -4.43 -6.33 7.82
N ASP A 6 -3.20 -6.63 8.23
CA ASP A 6 -2.83 -7.95 8.75
C ASP A 6 -3.53 -8.24 10.09
N SER A 7 -3.63 -7.21 10.94
CA SER A 7 -4.42 -7.29 12.17
C SER A 7 -5.90 -7.60 11.88
N LEU A 8 -6.52 -6.91 10.92
CA LEU A 8 -7.92 -7.15 10.55
C LEU A 8 -8.15 -8.56 9.99
N VAL A 9 -7.27 -9.02 9.10
CA VAL A 9 -7.33 -10.38 8.53
C VAL A 9 -7.26 -11.42 9.64
N THR A 10 -6.35 -11.23 10.61
CA THR A 10 -6.21 -12.12 11.76
C THR A 10 -7.49 -12.19 12.59
N VAL A 11 -8.05 -11.03 12.97
CA VAL A 11 -9.28 -10.95 13.76
C VAL A 11 -10.45 -11.65 13.08
N VAL A 12 -10.62 -11.47 11.78
CA VAL A 12 -11.71 -12.09 11.02
C VAL A 12 -11.53 -13.60 10.95
N ILE A 13 -10.34 -14.09 10.60
CA ILE A 13 -10.08 -15.53 10.45
C ILE A 13 -10.24 -16.25 11.79
N GLU A 14 -9.64 -15.72 12.86
CA GLU A 14 -9.72 -16.34 14.19
C GLU A 14 -11.14 -16.30 14.75
N GLY A 15 -11.84 -15.16 14.60
CA GLY A 15 -13.24 -15.04 15.02
C GLY A 15 -14.15 -16.05 14.32
N GLN A 16 -13.97 -16.25 13.01
CA GLN A 16 -14.74 -17.25 12.25
C GLN A 16 -14.38 -18.68 12.64
N ALA A 17 -13.12 -18.96 12.95
CA ALA A 17 -12.70 -20.28 13.43
C ALA A 17 -13.39 -20.62 14.76
N VAL A 18 -13.48 -19.67 15.69
CA VAL A 18 -14.15 -19.85 16.99
C VAL A 18 -15.63 -20.20 16.83
N VAL A 19 -16.36 -19.51 15.93
CA VAL A 19 -17.78 -19.78 15.64
C VAL A 19 -18.01 -21.25 15.24
N HIS A 20 -17.06 -21.82 14.50
CA HIS A 20 -17.14 -23.19 14.00
C HIS A 20 -16.44 -24.22 14.89
N ARG A 21 -15.97 -23.83 16.08
CA ARG A 21 -15.16 -24.67 17.00
C ARG A 21 -13.86 -25.19 16.35
N CYS A 22 -13.29 -24.41 15.43
CA CYS A 22 -12.01 -24.66 14.80
C CYS A 22 -10.90 -23.85 15.48
N LYS A 23 -9.65 -24.26 15.24
CA LYS A 23 -8.47 -23.43 15.48
C LYS A 23 -7.93 -22.96 14.14
N ALA A 24 -7.61 -21.69 14.03
CA ALA A 24 -6.93 -21.12 12.88
C ALA A 24 -5.60 -20.51 13.30
N TYR A 25 -4.64 -20.55 12.38
CA TYR A 25 -3.34 -19.93 12.52
C TYR A 25 -3.11 -19.13 11.25
N VAL A 26 -2.86 -17.82 11.39
CA VAL A 26 -2.60 -16.93 10.27
C VAL A 26 -1.10 -16.70 10.19
N HIS A 27 -0.52 -16.97 9.01
CA HIS A 27 0.90 -16.76 8.76
C HIS A 27 1.07 -15.96 7.46
N PHE A 28 1.56 -14.73 7.57
CA PHE A 28 1.71 -13.79 6.45
C PHE A 28 2.96 -14.02 5.59
N LYS A 29 3.83 -14.97 5.97
CA LYS A 29 5.02 -15.40 5.20
C LYS A 29 5.94 -14.25 4.75
N GLU A 30 6.14 -13.24 5.59
CA GLU A 30 6.99 -12.08 5.27
C GLU A 30 8.45 -12.46 4.97
N GLU A 31 8.89 -13.63 5.48
CA GLU A 31 10.19 -14.25 5.20
C GLU A 31 10.36 -14.67 3.73
N ASP A 32 9.28 -15.13 3.09
CA ASP A 32 9.26 -15.55 1.68
C ASP A 32 8.77 -14.41 0.76
N PHE A 33 7.87 -13.57 1.27
CA PHE A 33 7.15 -12.54 0.53
C PHE A 33 7.15 -11.23 1.32
N THR A 34 8.30 -10.55 1.35
CA THR A 34 8.42 -9.27 2.05
C THR A 34 7.47 -8.23 1.46
N PRO A 35 6.53 -7.66 2.24
CA PRO A 35 5.63 -6.63 1.75
C PRO A 35 6.43 -5.36 1.43
N TYR A 36 6.33 -4.87 0.19
CA TYR A 36 6.91 -3.57 -0.13
C TYR A 36 6.02 -2.46 0.44
N PRO A 37 6.61 -1.48 1.15
CA PRO A 37 5.83 -0.33 1.59
C PRO A 37 5.26 0.40 0.37
N SER A 38 4.09 1.01 0.54
CA SER A 38 3.54 1.89 -0.48
C SER A 38 4.53 3.01 -0.77
N VAL A 39 4.73 3.33 -2.05
CA VAL A 39 5.56 4.47 -2.45
C VAL A 39 4.80 5.74 -2.08
N VAL A 40 5.21 6.35 -0.97
CA VAL A 40 4.64 7.62 -0.50
C VAL A 40 5.53 8.76 -1.01
N ASN A 41 4.99 9.54 -1.93
CA ASN A 41 5.62 10.77 -2.35
C ASN A 41 5.43 11.83 -1.27
N ASP A 42 6.52 12.46 -0.83
CA ASP A 42 6.44 13.66 -0.01
C ASP A 42 5.74 14.77 -0.82
N ASN A 43 4.72 15.39 -0.21
CA ASN A 43 3.86 16.34 -0.94
C ASN A 43 4.62 17.58 -1.40
N ASP A 44 5.48 18.13 -0.55
CA ASP A 44 6.20 19.37 -0.85
C ASP A 44 7.25 19.12 -1.93
N LEU A 45 8.00 18.01 -1.80
CA LEU A 45 8.97 17.57 -2.79
C LEU A 45 8.28 17.23 -4.12
N HIS A 46 7.15 16.51 -4.09
CA HIS A 46 6.40 16.16 -5.29
C HIS A 46 5.92 17.40 -6.04
N LEU A 47 5.38 18.39 -5.32
CA LEU A 47 4.95 19.66 -5.92
C LEU A 47 6.14 20.46 -6.46
N HIS A 48 7.27 20.48 -5.75
CA HIS A 48 8.48 21.14 -6.23
C HIS A 48 9.00 20.51 -7.53
N VAL A 49 9.15 19.18 -7.55
CA VAL A 49 9.59 18.44 -8.73
C VAL A 49 8.63 18.63 -9.91
N LYS A 50 7.32 18.64 -9.65
CA LYS A 50 6.30 18.92 -10.68
C LYS A 50 6.48 20.32 -11.29
N ARG A 51 6.68 21.35 -10.47
CA ARG A 51 6.89 22.74 -10.94
C ARG A 51 8.18 22.87 -11.75
N VAL A 52 9.29 22.32 -11.25
CA VAL A 52 10.58 22.34 -11.97
C VAL A 52 10.47 21.59 -13.29
N GLY A 53 9.84 20.42 -13.30
CA GLY A 53 9.62 19.64 -14.52
C GLY A 53 8.83 20.42 -15.57
N GLN A 54 7.75 21.10 -15.17
CA GLN A 54 6.96 21.96 -16.07
C GLN A 54 7.75 23.14 -16.63
N LEU A 55 8.61 23.78 -15.81
CA LEU A 55 9.47 24.88 -16.24
C LEU A 55 10.52 24.42 -17.27
N LEU A 56 11.10 23.24 -17.06
CA LEU A 56 12.19 22.73 -17.90
C LEU A 56 11.69 22.07 -19.19
N LEU A 57 10.54 21.40 -19.14
CA LEU A 57 10.08 20.51 -20.21
C LEU A 57 8.73 20.93 -20.83
N GLY A 58 8.09 21.97 -20.31
CA GLY A 58 6.75 22.40 -20.72
C GLY A 58 5.62 21.67 -20.00
N SER A 59 4.39 22.20 -20.11
CA SER A 59 3.19 21.67 -19.45
C SER A 59 2.62 20.38 -20.07
N ASP A 60 3.03 20.06 -21.29
CA ASP A 60 2.38 19.02 -22.11
C ASP A 60 2.82 17.59 -21.75
N ASN A 61 3.83 17.42 -20.88
CA ASN A 61 4.40 16.12 -20.55
C ASN A 61 3.76 15.43 -19.33
N GLY A 62 2.54 15.80 -18.94
CA GLY A 62 1.96 15.44 -17.64
C GLY A 62 0.55 14.83 -17.64
N HIS A 63 -0.02 14.49 -18.79
CA HIS A 63 -1.39 13.96 -18.87
C HIS A 63 -1.55 12.95 -20.01
N GLU A 64 -0.77 11.89 -20.01
CA GLU A 64 -1.09 10.69 -20.76
C GLU A 64 -0.72 9.49 -19.89
N TYR A 65 -1.53 8.43 -19.95
CA TYR A 65 -1.54 7.27 -19.06
C TYR A 65 -2.14 7.52 -17.68
N LEU A 66 -3.47 7.56 -17.64
CA LEU A 66 -4.32 6.70 -16.80
C LEU A 66 -5.79 6.98 -17.20
N HIS A 67 -6.28 6.22 -18.18
CA HIS A 67 -7.70 5.99 -18.45
C HIS A 67 -7.92 4.48 -18.48
#